data_AF-A0A068YLV2-F1
#
_entry.id   AF-A0A068YLV2-F1
#
_cell.length_a   1.000
_cell.length_b   1.000
_cell.length_c   1.000
_cell.angle_alpha   90.00
_cell.angle_beta   90.00
_cell.angle_gamma   90.00
#
_symmetry.space_group_name_H-M   'P 1'
#
loop_
_entity.id
_entity.type
_entity.pdbx_description
1 polymer ?
#
loop_
_entity_poly.entity_id
_entity_poly.type
_entity_poly.pdbx_seq_one_letter_code
_entity_poly.pdbx_strand_id
1 'polypeptide(L)'
;MNAKLPNTPKAWVDPDDAPELDETFFRNATPLIDDRPASPAPHAKAVRRGHPVGSTQDAVKVPTTIRLSPEVSAAFRATGQGWQTRIDAALKDWLKDQSPA
;
A
#
# COMPACT_ATOMS: atom_id res chain seq x y z
N MET A 1 16.06 -64.59 -17.01
CA MET A 1 15.16 -63.83 -16.13
C MET A 1 15.40 -62.34 -16.38
N ASN A 2 14.55 -61.66 -17.15
CA ASN A 2 14.65 -60.20 -17.34
C ASN A 2 13.51 -59.53 -16.58
N ALA A 3 13.81 -58.97 -15.41
CA ALA A 3 12.86 -58.15 -14.66
C ALA A 3 12.91 -56.72 -15.21
N LYS A 4 11.77 -56.19 -15.64
CA LYS A 4 11.62 -54.78 -16.02
C LYS A 4 11.65 -53.94 -14.73
N LEU A 5 12.52 -52.94 -14.68
CA LEU A 5 12.58 -51.98 -13.58
C LEU A 5 11.24 -51.24 -13.48
N PRO A 6 10.68 -51.03 -12.26
CA PRO A 6 9.47 -50.25 -12.08
C PRO A 6 9.72 -48.79 -12.47
N ASN A 7 8.80 -48.22 -13.23
CA ASN A 7 8.83 -46.81 -13.62
C ASN A 7 8.42 -45.96 -12.41
N THR A 8 9.39 -45.55 -11.60
CA THR A 8 9.15 -44.68 -10.45
C THR A 8 8.77 -43.29 -10.96
N PRO A 9 7.63 -42.70 -10.53
CA PRO A 9 7.26 -41.35 -10.94
C PRO A 9 8.30 -40.33 -10.43
N LYS A 10 8.55 -39.29 -11.23
CA LYS A 10 9.46 -38.18 -10.90
C LYS A 10 9.07 -37.58 -9.56
N ALA A 11 10.04 -37.42 -8.65
CA ALA A 11 9.83 -36.79 -7.35
C ALA A 11 9.19 -35.41 -7.53
N TRP A 12 8.11 -35.16 -6.79
CA TRP A 12 7.42 -33.87 -6.78
C TRP A 12 8.41 -32.81 -6.30
N VAL A 13 8.65 -31.82 -7.15
CA VAL A 13 9.47 -30.66 -6.81
C VAL A 13 8.51 -29.66 -6.18
N ASP A 14 8.74 -29.33 -4.92
CA ASP A 14 7.95 -28.34 -4.21
C ASP A 14 8.13 -26.99 -4.92
N PRO A 15 7.05 -26.36 -5.42
CA PRO A 15 7.14 -25.05 -6.05
C PRO A 15 7.61 -23.95 -5.11
N ASP A 16 7.55 -24.18 -3.79
CA ASP A 16 8.10 -23.29 -2.76
C ASP A 16 9.52 -23.71 -2.30
N ASP A 17 10.16 -24.71 -2.92
CA ASP A 17 11.54 -25.10 -2.59
C ASP A 17 12.50 -23.96 -2.92
N ALA A 18 13.30 -23.56 -1.93
CA ALA A 18 14.18 -22.41 -2.06
C ALA A 18 15.30 -22.71 -3.07
N PRO A 19 15.67 -21.76 -3.93
CA PRO A 19 16.80 -21.96 -4.83
C PRO A 19 18.08 -22.19 -4.04
N GLU A 20 18.98 -22.99 -4.61
CA GLU A 20 20.33 -23.19 -4.08
C GLU A 20 21.03 -21.85 -3.88
N LEU A 21 21.69 -21.69 -2.72
CA LEU A 21 22.44 -20.48 -2.36
C LEU A 21 23.78 -20.45 -3.12
N ASP A 22 23.70 -20.23 -4.42
CA ASP A 22 24.85 -20.18 -5.31
C ASP A 22 25.61 -18.85 -5.19
N GLU A 23 26.75 -18.77 -5.87
CA GLU A 23 27.58 -17.56 -5.84
C GLU A 23 26.85 -16.34 -6.43
N THR A 24 25.85 -16.54 -7.30
CA THR A 24 25.05 -15.44 -7.86
C THR A 24 24.11 -14.84 -6.82
N PHE A 25 23.57 -15.66 -5.92
CA PHE A 25 22.80 -15.22 -4.76
C PHE A 25 23.63 -14.27 -3.88
N PHE A 26 24.86 -14.67 -3.53
CA PHE A 26 25.75 -13.85 -2.69
C PHE A 26 26.21 -12.55 -3.37
N ARG A 27 26.42 -12.56 -4.70
CA ARG A 27 26.78 -11.34 -5.45
C ARG A 27 25.67 -10.30 -5.45
N ASN A 28 24.40 -10.73 -5.45
CA ASN A 28 23.24 -9.84 -5.44
C ASN A 28 22.73 -9.51 -4.03
N ALA A 29 23.19 -10.26 -3.02
CA ALA A 29 22.81 -10.04 -1.64
C ALA A 29 23.35 -8.70 -1.11
N THR A 30 22.59 -8.07 -0.19
CA THR A 30 23.09 -6.92 0.56
C THR A 30 23.80 -7.44 1.82
N PRO A 31 25.12 -7.23 1.98
CA PRO A 31 25.82 -7.70 3.17
C PRO A 31 25.48 -6.84 4.39
N LEU A 32 25.06 -7.47 5.49
CA LEU A 32 24.83 -6.82 6.78
C LEU A 32 25.90 -7.25 7.80
N ILE A 33 26.40 -6.29 8.58
CA ILE A 33 27.25 -6.49 9.77
C ILE A 33 26.57 -5.73 10.91
N ASP A 34 26.29 -6.40 12.04
CA ASP A 34 25.58 -5.81 13.19
C ASP A 34 24.29 -5.07 12.78
N ASP A 35 23.46 -5.74 11.97
CA ASP A 35 22.21 -5.23 11.40
C ASP A 35 22.34 -3.97 10.52
N ARG A 36 23.56 -3.64 10.08
CA ARG A 36 23.84 -2.48 9.23
C ARG A 36 24.48 -2.90 7.92
N PRO A 37 24.10 -2.28 6.79
CA PRO A 37 24.71 -2.60 5.50
C PRO A 37 26.20 -2.25 5.51
N ALA A 38 27.04 -3.24 5.19
CA ALA A 38 28.50 -3.14 5.26
C ALA A 38 29.12 -2.23 4.18
N SER A 39 28.34 -1.86 3.15
CA SER A 39 28.72 -0.89 2.14
C SER A 39 27.50 -0.15 1.58
N PRO A 40 27.67 1.09 1.09
CA PRO A 40 26.68 1.79 0.28
C PRO A 40 26.65 1.16 -1.12
N ALA A 41 26.26 -0.10 -1.23
CA ALA A 41 26.10 -0.76 -2.52
C ALA A 41 24.84 -0.20 -3.23
N PRO A 42 24.83 -0.09 -4.58
CA PRO A 42 23.70 0.41 -5.37
C PRO A 42 22.40 -0.42 -5.21
N HIS A 43 22.49 -1.57 -4.54
CA HIS A 43 21.39 -2.49 -4.25
C HIS A 43 20.74 -2.25 -2.88
N ALA A 44 21.28 -1.33 -2.07
CA ALA A 44 20.72 -0.91 -0.78
C ALA A 44 19.48 0.00 -0.95
N LYS A 45 18.57 -0.36 -1.86
CA LYS A 45 17.18 0.09 -1.73
C LYS A 45 16.54 -0.82 -0.68
N ALA A 46 16.87 -0.58 0.59
CA ALA A 46 16.07 -1.07 1.69
C ALA A 46 14.63 -0.63 1.38
N VAL A 47 13.79 -1.60 1.02
CA VAL A 47 12.37 -1.38 0.73
C VAL A 47 11.80 -0.82 2.02
N ARG A 48 11.69 0.52 2.11
CA ARG A 48 11.05 1.18 3.24
C ARG A 48 9.58 0.79 3.16
N ARG A 49 9.20 -0.27 3.89
CA ARG A 49 7.80 -0.65 4.11
C ARG A 49 7.18 0.47 4.94
N GLY A 50 6.50 1.36 4.25
CA GLY A 50 5.78 2.49 4.83
C GLY A 50 5.13 3.30 3.71
N HIS A 51 3.99 3.93 4.01
CA HIS A 51 3.38 4.92 3.12
C HIS A 51 4.44 6.00 2.81
N PRO A 52 4.48 6.59 1.60
CA PRO A 52 5.51 7.56 1.25
C PRO A 52 5.47 8.70 2.27
N VAL A 53 6.62 8.97 2.87
CA VAL A 53 6.87 10.16 3.69
C VAL A 53 6.55 11.36 2.79
N GLY A 54 5.41 12.01 3.03
CA GLY A 54 4.84 13.02 2.13
C GLY A 54 3.36 12.82 1.78
N SER A 55 2.71 11.71 2.16
CA SER A 55 1.24 11.56 2.07
C SER A 55 0.45 12.42 3.07
N THR A 56 1.07 13.45 3.65
CA THR A 56 0.35 14.52 4.34
C THR A 56 -0.21 15.43 3.24
N GLN A 57 -1.46 15.21 2.84
CA GLN A 57 -2.17 16.14 1.96
C GLN A 57 -1.99 17.57 2.50
N ASP A 58 -1.47 18.50 1.68
CA ASP A 58 -1.26 19.92 2.05
C ASP A 58 -2.51 20.59 2.66
N ALA A 59 -3.70 20.04 2.38
CA ALA A 59 -4.95 20.40 3.03
C ALA A 59 -5.42 19.25 3.94
N VAL A 60 -4.91 19.20 5.18
CA VAL A 60 -5.37 18.26 6.20
C VAL A 60 -6.84 18.56 6.51
N LYS A 61 -7.75 17.76 5.96
CA LYS A 61 -9.17 17.81 6.32
C LYS A 61 -9.31 17.31 7.76
N VAL A 62 -9.85 18.14 8.64
CA VAL A 62 -10.14 17.73 10.02
C VAL A 62 -11.43 16.90 10.00
N PRO A 63 -11.42 15.65 10.48
CA PRO A 63 -12.63 14.87 10.63
C PRO A 63 -13.50 15.49 11.73
N THR A 64 -14.64 16.05 11.35
CA THR A 64 -15.58 16.69 12.27
C THR A 64 -16.96 16.06 12.15
N THR A 65 -17.57 15.74 13.29
CA THR A 65 -18.96 15.27 13.36
C THR A 65 -19.89 16.47 13.55
N ILE A 66 -20.64 16.83 12.51
CA ILE A 66 -21.67 17.88 12.55
C ILE A 66 -23.07 17.28 12.34
N ARG A 67 -24.09 17.92 12.91
CA ARG A 67 -25.49 17.57 12.68
C ARG A 67 -26.04 18.43 11.55
N LEU A 68 -26.67 17.79 10.57
CA LEU A 68 -27.32 18.45 9.43
C LEU A 68 -28.81 18.13 9.44
N SER A 69 -29.63 19.03 8.91
CA SER A 69 -31.06 18.76 8.69
C SER A 69 -31.24 17.52 7.80
N PRO A 70 -32.28 16.69 8.05
CA PRO A 70 -32.49 15.44 7.35
C PRO A 70 -32.62 15.64 5.83
N GLU A 71 -33.32 16.68 5.40
CA GLU A 71 -33.48 17.06 3.99
C GLU A 71 -32.16 17.37 3.27
N VAL A 72 -31.25 18.10 3.92
CA VAL A 72 -29.93 18.44 3.39
C VAL A 72 -29.09 17.17 3.25
N SER A 73 -29.07 16.34 4.30
CA SER A 73 -28.31 15.09 4.28
C SER A 73 -28.82 14.12 3.20
N ALA A 74 -30.14 14.04 3.00
CA ALA A 74 -30.77 13.20 2.00
C ALA A 74 -30.47 13.69 0.57
N ALA A 75 -30.60 15.00 0.32
CA ALA A 75 -30.30 15.61 -0.97
C ALA A 75 -28.85 15.35 -1.41
N PHE A 76 -27.88 15.58 -0.53
CA PHE A 76 -26.48 15.31 -0.86
C PHE A 76 -26.21 13.81 -1.02
N ARG A 77 -26.73 12.93 -0.15
CA ARG A 77 -26.53 11.48 -0.27
C ARG A 77 -27.13 10.91 -1.57
N ALA A 78 -28.25 11.45 -2.05
CA ALA A 78 -28.85 11.06 -3.32
C ALA A 78 -27.93 11.30 -4.53
N THR A 79 -26.94 12.20 -4.42
CA THR A 79 -25.93 12.43 -5.47
C THR A 79 -24.90 11.30 -5.60
N GLY A 80 -24.94 10.29 -4.72
CA GLY A 80 -24.08 9.11 -4.79
C GLY A 80 -22.66 9.33 -4.30
N GLN A 81 -21.70 8.62 -4.90
CA GLN A 81 -20.28 8.67 -4.51
C GLN A 81 -19.75 10.12 -4.56
N GLY A 82 -19.01 10.51 -3.51
CA GLY A 82 -18.44 11.85 -3.41
C GLY A 82 -19.36 12.91 -2.81
N TRP A 83 -20.55 12.55 -2.29
CA TRP A 83 -21.47 13.50 -1.65
C TRP A 83 -20.83 14.33 -0.53
N GLN A 84 -19.91 13.75 0.24
CA GLN A 84 -19.14 14.47 1.27
C GLN A 84 -18.22 15.56 0.69
N THR A 85 -17.67 15.33 -0.50
CA THR A 85 -16.85 16.34 -1.19
C THR A 85 -17.75 17.43 -1.77
N ARG A 86 -18.95 17.09 -2.24
CA ARG A 86 -19.92 18.08 -2.74
C ARG A 86 -20.44 18.99 -1.64
N ILE A 87 -20.75 18.45 -0.46
CA ILE A 87 -21.20 19.27 0.67
C ILE A 87 -20.06 20.16 1.20
N ASP A 88 -18.82 19.68 1.24
CA ASP A 88 -17.64 20.50 1.57
C ASP A 88 -17.47 21.67 0.57
N ALA A 89 -17.61 21.39 -0.73
CA ALA A 89 -17.56 22.43 -1.75
C ALA A 89 -18.68 23.47 -1.61
N ALA A 90 -19.91 23.02 -1.31
CA ALA A 90 -21.05 23.92 -1.08
C ALA A 90 -20.84 24.81 0.15
N LEU A 91 -20.30 24.27 1.24
CA LEU A 91 -19.98 25.05 2.44
C LEU A 91 -18.88 26.08 2.16
N LYS A 92 -17.85 25.70 1.39
CA LYS A 92 -16.80 26.64 0.95
C LYS A 92 -17.33 27.76 0.07
N ASP A 93 -18.27 27.45 -0.81
CA ASP A 93 -18.89 28.44 -1.68
C ASP A 93 -19.75 29.42 -0.88
N TRP A 94 -20.56 28.91 0.04
CA TRP A 94 -21.35 29.71 0.97
C TRP A 94 -20.48 30.67 1.80
N LEU A 95 -19.30 30.24 2.24
CA LEU A 95 -18.34 31.07 2.99
C LEU A 95 -17.72 32.22 2.17
N LYS A 96 -17.76 32.17 0.82
CA LYS A 96 -17.29 33.29 0.00
C LYS A 96 -18.27 34.46 0.07
N ASP A 97 -19.56 34.14 0.13
CA ASP A 97 -20.64 35.11 0.09
C ASP A 97 -21.09 35.54 1.49
N GLN A 98 -20.82 34.72 2.51
CA GLN A 98 -21.30 34.93 3.87
C GLN A 98 -20.14 34.85 4.87
N SER A 99 -19.99 35.92 5.67
CA SER A 99 -19.10 35.90 6.83
C SER A 99 -19.82 35.22 8.00
N PRO A 100 -19.28 34.12 8.56
CA PRO A 100 -19.81 33.56 9.80
C PRO A 100 -19.60 34.57 10.94
N ALA A 101 -20.67 34.86 11.68
CA ALA A 101 -20.67 35.77 12.81
C ALA A 101 -20.02 35.17 14.07
#